data_AF-A0A2P8VXB1-F1
#
_entry.id   AF-A0A2P8VXB1-F1
#
_cell.length_a   1.000
_cell.length_b   1.000
_cell.length_c   1.000
_cell.angle_alpha   90.00
_cell.angle_beta   90.00
_cell.angle_gamma   90.00
#
_symmetry.space_group_name_H-M   'P 1'
#
loop_
_entity.id
_entity.type
_entity.pdbx_description
1 polymer ?
#
loop_
_entity_poly.entity_id
_entity_poly.type
_entity_poly.pdbx_seq_one_letter_code
_entity_poly.pdbx_strand_id
1 'polypeptide(L)'
;MAIRRFFLVFGASLWLTVGAEALGPAARADLAPELMLQELNTSLVAQSMPRRLLRAPVRLVTRISPGLLLASLSLAGGAFIALIWLHLYQQQRRWQRVELARQEVKSFRERPAVKNVLDILDYEEYRTFYINHPKDGRLIDFEATDYRLRRALRSHDQMVKMRCGLDEIKRLARQNAAIAPKTLELVQQYDNEEFIIETTLRDWFDSFLGGLEYFEILIESGLVKTEEIKPFIIYWINLIGDRRYRRKGGSGFYDKLFHYIHWAGYG
;
A
#
# COMPACT_ATOMS: atom_id res chain seq x y z
N MET A 1 13.10 6.13 6.87
CA MET A 1 12.12 6.61 7.86
C MET A 1 10.72 6.79 7.24
N ALA A 2 10.55 6.47 5.96
CA ALA A 2 9.47 6.90 5.08
C ALA A 2 8.48 5.74 4.82
N ILE A 3 8.95 4.56 4.43
CA ILE A 3 8.10 3.35 4.40
C ILE A 3 7.62 2.96 5.80
N ARG A 4 8.37 3.26 6.88
CA ARG A 4 7.83 3.11 8.24
C ARG A 4 6.63 4.03 8.46
N ARG A 5 6.63 5.25 7.92
CA ARG A 5 5.44 6.13 7.87
C ARG A 5 4.40 5.59 6.91
N PHE A 6 4.75 4.97 5.79
CA PHE A 6 3.79 4.34 4.89
C PHE A 6 3.04 3.20 5.59
N PHE A 7 3.75 2.21 6.17
CA PHE A 7 3.13 1.15 6.97
C PHE A 7 2.44 1.69 8.23
N LEU A 8 2.94 2.75 8.88
CA LEU A 8 2.27 3.38 10.02
C LEU A 8 1.03 4.19 9.62
N VAL A 9 1.02 4.90 8.49
CA VAL A 9 -0.11 5.70 8.01
C VAL A 9 -1.20 4.76 7.47
N PHE A 10 -0.82 3.72 6.71
CA PHE A 10 -1.75 2.70 6.26
C PHE A 10 -2.21 1.78 7.39
N GLY A 11 -1.34 1.43 8.34
CA GLY A 11 -1.66 0.60 9.50
C GLY A 11 -2.46 1.33 10.58
N ALA A 12 -2.11 2.57 10.93
CA ALA A 12 -2.80 3.35 11.97
C ALA A 12 -4.14 3.93 11.48
N SER A 13 -4.30 4.21 10.18
CA SER A 13 -5.62 4.58 9.63
C SER A 13 -6.64 3.43 9.72
N LEU A 14 -6.19 2.19 9.95
CA LEU A 14 -7.08 1.04 10.19
C LEU A 14 -7.52 0.92 11.66
N TRP A 15 -6.67 1.32 12.62
CA TRP A 15 -7.00 1.27 14.05
C TRP A 15 -8.04 2.32 14.46
N LEU A 16 -8.12 3.45 13.75
CA LEU A 16 -9.11 4.50 14.02
C LEU A 16 -10.50 4.24 13.43
N THR A 17 -10.66 3.26 12.52
CA THR A 17 -11.96 2.93 11.90
C THR A 17 -12.59 1.64 12.40
N VAL A 18 -11.87 0.83 13.19
CA VAL A 18 -12.37 -0.47 13.72
C VAL A 18 -12.61 -0.42 15.25
N GLY A 19 -12.47 0.76 15.87
CA GLY A 19 -12.70 0.99 17.30
C GLY A 19 -14.12 1.42 17.66
N ALA A 20 -15.16 0.77 17.14
CA ALA A 20 -16.51 0.80 17.72
C ALA A 20 -17.29 -0.42 17.21
N GLU A 21 -17.90 -1.16 18.14
CA GLU A 21 -18.79 -2.31 17.90
C GLU A 21 -18.13 -3.69 17.67
N ALA A 22 -17.71 -4.31 18.77
CA ALA A 22 -17.76 -5.76 18.91
C ALA A 22 -17.96 -6.15 20.38
N LEU A 23 -19.21 -6.09 20.84
CA LEU A 23 -19.69 -6.81 22.04
C LEU A 23 -20.67 -7.87 21.54
N GLY A 24 -20.41 -9.12 21.93
CA GLY A 24 -20.92 -10.34 21.29
C GLY A 24 -22.41 -10.65 21.49
N PRO A 25 -22.87 -11.79 20.94
CA PRO A 25 -24.28 -12.14 20.84
C PRO A 25 -24.75 -12.85 22.11
N ALA A 26 -25.75 -12.30 22.78
CA ALA A 26 -26.60 -13.00 23.73
C ALA A 26 -28.03 -13.07 23.19
N ALA A 27 -28.63 -14.21 23.39
CA ALA A 27 -29.85 -14.70 22.79
C ALA A 27 -31.15 -13.92 23.12
N ARG A 28 -32.14 -14.20 22.27
CA ARG A 28 -33.61 -14.24 22.46
C ARG A 28 -34.46 -13.06 21.97
N ALA A 29 -35.23 -13.42 20.92
CA ALA A 29 -36.69 -13.47 20.85
C ALA A 29 -37.48 -12.17 20.71
N ASP A 30 -38.25 -12.15 19.60
CA ASP A 30 -39.59 -11.60 19.42
C ASP A 30 -39.93 -10.26 20.08
N LEU A 31 -40.16 -9.24 19.25
CA LEU A 31 -41.44 -8.50 19.16
C LEU A 31 -41.36 -7.38 18.12
N ALA A 32 -42.42 -7.29 17.32
CA ALA A 32 -42.98 -6.25 16.44
C ALA A 32 -42.21 -4.94 16.09
N PRO A 33 -42.42 -4.39 14.88
CA PRO A 33 -41.90 -3.08 14.49
C PRO A 33 -42.85 -1.97 14.95
N GLU A 34 -42.48 -1.25 16.01
CA GLU A 34 -43.18 -0.03 16.43
C GLU A 34 -42.38 1.19 15.95
N LEU A 35 -43.03 1.96 15.07
CA LEU A 35 -42.62 3.27 14.58
C LEU A 35 -42.45 4.24 15.75
N MET A 36 -41.21 4.46 16.20
CA MET A 36 -40.87 5.60 17.06
C MET A 36 -40.24 6.71 16.22
N LEU A 37 -41.11 7.64 15.80
CA LEU A 37 -40.75 9.03 15.52
C LEU A 37 -40.21 9.63 16.82
N GLN A 38 -38.89 9.66 16.94
CA GLN A 38 -38.22 10.33 18.04
C GLN A 38 -38.36 11.84 17.84
N GLU A 39 -39.31 12.42 18.59
CA GLU A 39 -39.43 13.85 18.81
C GLU A 39 -38.08 14.43 19.25
N LEU A 40 -37.48 15.23 18.36
CA LEU A 40 -36.41 16.13 18.72
C LEU A 40 -36.97 17.19 19.68
N ASN A 41 -36.80 16.93 20.97
CA ASN A 41 -36.98 17.88 22.05
C ASN A 41 -36.09 19.12 21.81
N THR A 42 -36.63 20.11 21.12
CA THR A 42 -36.10 21.48 21.10
C THR A 42 -36.61 22.23 22.33
N SER A 43 -36.10 21.86 23.49
CA SER A 43 -36.35 22.61 24.72
C SER A 43 -35.04 22.70 25.51
N LEU A 44 -34.52 23.93 25.60
CA LEU A 44 -33.47 24.44 26.52
C LEU A 44 -32.30 25.13 25.83
N VAL A 45 -32.52 26.34 25.28
CA VAL A 45 -31.68 27.52 25.57
C VAL A 45 -32.58 28.76 25.43
N ALA A 46 -33.40 29.01 26.44
CA ALA A 46 -34.24 30.21 26.53
C ALA A 46 -34.04 30.86 27.90
N GLN A 47 -32.84 31.35 28.19
CA GLN A 47 -32.65 32.22 29.35
C GLN A 47 -31.69 33.39 29.04
N SER A 48 -32.24 34.59 29.25
CA SER A 48 -31.58 35.89 29.43
C SER A 48 -30.96 36.59 28.22
N MET A 49 -31.81 37.07 27.30
CA MET A 49 -31.48 38.26 26.49
C MET A 49 -32.20 39.49 27.08
N PRO A 50 -31.50 40.60 27.35
CA PRO A 50 -32.09 41.81 27.92
C PRO A 50 -33.05 42.49 26.93
N ARG A 51 -34.33 42.63 27.33
CA ARG A 51 -35.42 43.29 26.59
C ARG A 51 -35.29 44.83 26.48
N ARG A 52 -34.10 45.36 26.20
CA ARG A 52 -33.85 46.83 26.14
C ARG A 52 -33.27 47.35 24.81
N LEU A 53 -33.56 46.69 23.69
CA LEU A 53 -33.27 47.21 22.35
C LEU A 53 -34.51 47.24 21.42
N LEU A 54 -35.71 47.39 21.99
CA LEU A 54 -36.93 47.66 21.23
C LEU A 54 -37.17 49.17 21.17
N ARG A 55 -36.71 49.78 20.07
CA ARG A 55 -37.19 51.03 19.40
C ARG A 55 -36.02 51.76 18.72
N ALA A 56 -35.33 51.09 17.81
CA ALA A 56 -34.69 51.81 16.71
C ALA A 56 -35.77 52.01 15.63
N PRO A 57 -36.01 53.23 15.12
CA PRO A 57 -36.94 53.44 14.03
C PRO A 57 -36.37 52.72 12.79
N VAL A 58 -37.09 51.71 12.31
CA VAL A 58 -36.86 51.10 11.00
C VAL A 58 -37.14 52.20 9.97
N ARG A 59 -36.10 52.97 9.61
CA ARG A 59 -36.15 53.88 8.47
C ARG A 59 -36.24 52.98 7.24
N LEU A 60 -37.46 52.84 6.73
CA LEU A 60 -37.74 52.23 5.43
C LEU A 60 -36.97 53.03 4.37
N VAL A 61 -35.83 52.51 3.93
CA VAL A 61 -35.05 53.10 2.83
C VAL A 61 -35.78 52.77 1.53
N THR A 62 -36.71 53.64 1.12
CA THR A 62 -37.66 53.40 0.02
C THR A 62 -37.17 53.77 -1.37
N ARG A 63 -35.86 53.89 -1.61
CA ARG A 63 -35.33 54.18 -2.96
C ARG A 63 -34.02 53.44 -3.24
N ILE A 64 -34.10 52.12 -3.40
CA ILE A 64 -33.03 51.38 -4.08
C ILE A 64 -33.19 51.63 -5.58
N SER A 65 -32.18 52.20 -6.22
CA SER A 65 -32.23 52.42 -7.67
C SER A 65 -32.27 51.07 -8.41
N PRO A 66 -33.07 50.94 -9.48
CA PRO A 66 -33.17 49.69 -10.25
C PRO A 66 -31.80 49.24 -10.82
N GLY A 67 -30.90 50.19 -11.11
CA GLY A 67 -29.54 49.89 -11.55
C GLY A 67 -28.71 49.15 -10.50
N LEU A 68 -28.85 49.48 -9.21
CA LEU A 68 -28.15 48.76 -8.13
C LEU A 68 -28.66 47.34 -7.96
N LEU A 69 -29.96 47.10 -8.15
CA LEU A 69 -30.53 45.75 -8.12
C LEU A 69 -29.96 44.89 -9.25
N LEU A 70 -29.95 45.40 -10.48
CA LEU A 70 -29.37 44.69 -11.63
C LEU A 70 -27.87 44.43 -11.45
N ALA A 71 -27.12 45.41 -10.94
CA ALA A 71 -25.70 45.24 -10.64
C ALA A 71 -25.48 44.17 -9.57
N SER A 72 -26.28 44.17 -8.50
CA SER A 72 -26.18 43.18 -7.42
C SER A 72 -26.53 41.77 -7.91
N LEU A 73 -27.56 41.63 -8.76
CA LEU A 73 -27.94 40.35 -9.36
C LEU A 73 -26.87 39.84 -10.32
N SER A 74 -26.28 40.72 -11.14
CA SER A 74 -25.19 40.35 -12.04
C SER A 74 -23.96 39.87 -11.26
N LEU A 75 -23.60 40.57 -10.18
CA LEU A 75 -22.48 40.19 -9.32
C LEU A 75 -22.74 38.86 -8.60
N ALA A 76 -23.96 38.66 -8.08
CA ALA A 76 -24.38 37.41 -7.46
C ALA A 76 -24.35 36.24 -8.46
N GLY A 77 -24.84 36.46 -9.68
CA GLY A 77 -24.81 35.46 -10.75
C GLY A 77 -23.37 35.08 -11.15
N GLY A 78 -22.49 36.08 -11.31
CA GLY A 78 -21.07 35.86 -11.59
C GLY A 78 -20.36 35.07 -10.49
N ALA A 79 -20.61 35.41 -9.22
CA ALA A 79 -20.05 34.68 -8.08
C ALA A 79 -20.53 33.22 -8.03
N PHE A 80 -21.82 32.98 -8.31
CA PHE A 80 -22.38 31.62 -8.35
C PHE A 80 -21.73 30.77 -9.44
N ILE A 81 -21.57 31.31 -10.66
CA ILE A 81 -20.90 30.62 -11.76
C ILE A 81 -19.43 30.30 -11.40
N ALA A 82 -18.72 31.25 -10.78
CA ALA A 82 -17.34 31.06 -10.35
C ALA A 82 -17.20 29.93 -9.32
N LEU A 83 -18.12 29.83 -8.36
CA LEU A 83 -18.14 28.75 -7.36
C LEU A 83 -18.39 27.38 -7.99
N ILE A 84 -19.32 27.28 -8.95
CA ILE A 84 -19.56 26.04 -9.69
C ILE A 84 -18.31 25.64 -10.48
N TRP A 85 -17.69 26.58 -11.20
CA TRP A 85 -16.46 26.33 -11.94
C TRP A 85 -15.33 25.85 -11.03
N LEU A 86 -15.16 26.47 -9.86
CA LEU A 86 -14.17 26.04 -8.88
C LEU A 86 -14.44 24.61 -8.40
N HIS A 87 -15.71 24.27 -8.14
CA HIS A 87 -16.09 22.92 -7.72
C HIS A 87 -15.81 21.88 -8.81
N LEU A 88 -16.22 22.16 -10.07
CA LEU A 88 -15.94 21.29 -11.22
C LEU A 88 -14.44 21.13 -11.46
N TYR A 89 -13.67 22.20 -11.31
CA TYR A 89 -12.21 22.17 -11.45
C TYR A 89 -11.55 21.27 -10.39
N GLN A 90 -11.99 21.38 -9.13
CA GLN A 90 -11.49 20.52 -8.05
C GLN A 90 -11.85 19.04 -8.29
N GLN A 91 -13.07 18.77 -8.76
CA GLN A 91 -13.48 17.43 -9.15
C GLN A 91 -12.59 16.92 -10.28
N GLN A 92 -12.44 17.65 -11.39
CA GLN A 92 -11.60 17.25 -12.51
C GLN A 92 -10.16 16.93 -12.08
N ARG A 93 -9.54 17.76 -11.21
CA ARG A 93 -8.22 17.46 -10.65
C ARG A 93 -8.20 16.15 -9.85
N ARG A 94 -9.24 15.85 -9.08
CA ARG A 94 -9.35 14.58 -8.35
C ARG A 94 -9.41 13.39 -9.31
N TRP A 95 -10.23 13.47 -10.36
CA TRP A 95 -10.32 12.43 -11.37
C TRP A 95 -8.98 12.20 -12.07
N GLN A 96 -8.25 13.27 -12.41
CA GLN A 96 -6.92 13.18 -13.00
C GLN A 96 -5.91 12.46 -12.10
N ARG A 97 -5.89 12.75 -10.79
CA ARG A 97 -4.97 12.07 -9.87
C ARG A 97 -5.32 10.60 -9.65
N VAL A 98 -6.61 10.28 -9.53
CA VAL A 98 -7.08 8.88 -9.43
C VAL A 98 -6.73 8.10 -10.69
N GLU A 99 -6.89 8.71 -11.86
CA GLU A 99 -6.53 8.08 -13.13
C GLU A 99 -5.02 7.86 -13.24
N LEU A 100 -4.21 8.85 -12.86
CA LEU A 100 -2.76 8.69 -12.78
C LEU A 100 -2.38 7.55 -11.81
N ALA A 101 -2.95 7.53 -10.61
CA ALA A 101 -2.72 6.46 -9.63
C ALA A 101 -3.03 5.08 -10.22
N ARG A 102 -4.17 4.95 -10.90
CA ARG A 102 -4.60 3.71 -11.57
C ARG A 102 -3.62 3.28 -12.65
N GLN A 103 -3.15 4.22 -13.48
CA GLN A 103 -2.20 3.95 -14.56
C GLN A 103 -0.83 3.53 -14.02
N GLU A 104 -0.32 4.22 -13.00
CA GLU A 104 0.96 3.90 -12.37
C GLU A 104 0.92 2.53 -11.67
N VAL A 105 -0.15 2.25 -10.93
CA VAL A 105 -0.38 0.92 -10.33
C VAL A 105 -0.47 -0.16 -11.41
N LYS A 106 -1.20 0.09 -12.49
CA LYS A 106 -1.31 -0.87 -13.59
C LYS A 106 0.06 -1.15 -14.20
N SER A 107 0.81 -0.10 -14.52
CA SER A 107 2.15 -0.19 -15.10
C SER A 107 3.13 -0.90 -14.17
N PHE A 108 3.04 -0.64 -12.86
CA PHE A 108 3.80 -1.35 -11.83
C PHE A 108 3.50 -2.85 -11.85
N ARG A 109 2.22 -3.24 -11.86
CA ARG A 109 1.78 -4.65 -11.87
C ARG A 109 2.12 -5.40 -13.15
N GLU A 110 2.19 -4.70 -14.27
CA GLU A 110 2.51 -5.29 -15.59
C GLU A 110 4.00 -5.61 -15.75
N ARG A 111 4.89 -5.11 -14.88
CA ARG A 111 6.31 -5.47 -14.89
C ARG A 111 6.46 -6.97 -14.59
N PRO A 112 7.18 -7.75 -15.42
CA PRO A 112 7.30 -9.20 -15.23
C PRO A 112 7.81 -9.61 -13.84
N ALA A 113 8.84 -8.92 -13.35
CA ALA A 113 9.39 -9.13 -12.00
C ALA A 113 8.34 -8.93 -10.91
N VAL A 114 7.55 -7.85 -10.99
CA VAL A 114 6.49 -7.54 -10.03
C VAL A 114 5.39 -8.59 -10.09
N LYS A 115 4.95 -8.98 -11.30
CA LYS A 115 3.96 -10.03 -11.47
C LYS A 115 4.38 -11.34 -10.79
N ASN A 116 5.64 -11.74 -10.95
CA ASN A 116 6.17 -12.95 -10.30
C ASN A 116 6.15 -12.82 -8.77
N VAL A 117 6.50 -11.66 -8.21
CA VAL A 117 6.40 -11.42 -6.76
C VAL A 117 4.95 -11.49 -6.29
N LEU A 118 4.01 -10.86 -7.02
CA LEU A 118 2.60 -10.92 -6.67
C LEU A 118 2.07 -12.36 -6.72
N ASP A 119 2.49 -13.15 -7.73
CA ASP A 119 2.15 -14.57 -7.83
C ASP A 119 2.73 -15.39 -6.65
N ILE A 120 3.96 -15.07 -6.19
CA ILE A 120 4.56 -15.68 -4.99
C ILE A 120 3.77 -15.31 -3.74
N LEU A 121 3.42 -14.03 -3.56
CA LEU A 121 2.67 -13.56 -2.39
C LEU A 121 1.25 -14.15 -2.34
N ASP A 122 0.59 -14.32 -3.49
CA ASP A 122 -0.72 -14.97 -3.56
C ASP A 122 -0.66 -16.49 -3.37
N TYR A 123 0.38 -17.18 -3.86
CA TYR A 123 0.41 -18.64 -3.95
C TYR A 123 1.78 -19.25 -3.61
N GLU A 124 2.29 -18.92 -2.42
CA GLU A 124 3.66 -19.16 -1.92
C GLU A 124 4.34 -20.49 -2.28
N GLU A 125 3.63 -21.59 -2.56
CA GLU A 125 4.24 -22.92 -2.63
C GLU A 125 3.83 -23.79 -3.83
N TYR A 126 2.92 -23.35 -4.70
CA TYR A 126 2.34 -24.24 -5.72
C TYR A 126 2.57 -23.81 -7.18
N ARG A 127 3.51 -22.88 -7.41
CA ARG A 127 3.81 -22.40 -8.76
C ARG A 127 5.26 -22.69 -9.14
N THR A 128 5.40 -23.26 -10.34
CA THR A 128 6.67 -23.40 -11.03
C THR A 128 6.96 -22.11 -11.80
N PHE A 129 8.13 -21.55 -11.58
CA PHE A 129 8.66 -20.40 -12.28
C PHE A 129 9.74 -20.83 -13.26
N TYR A 130 9.94 -20.04 -14.31
CA TYR A 130 10.90 -20.32 -15.36
C TYR A 130 11.83 -19.13 -15.53
N ILE A 131 13.13 -19.38 -15.56
CA ILE A 131 14.17 -18.36 -15.80
C ILE A 131 15.18 -18.86 -16.81
N ASN A 132 15.73 -17.95 -17.62
CA ASN A 132 16.82 -18.28 -18.52
C ASN A 132 18.14 -18.15 -17.76
N HIS A 133 18.95 -19.19 -17.81
CA HIS A 133 20.28 -19.16 -17.24
C HIS A 133 21.15 -18.13 -18.00
N PRO A 134 21.84 -17.22 -17.30
CA PRO A 134 22.48 -16.05 -17.91
C PRO A 134 23.68 -16.38 -18.82
N LYS A 135 24.31 -17.56 -18.70
CA LYS A 135 25.50 -17.91 -19.48
C LYS A 135 25.20 -18.69 -20.76
N ASP A 136 24.24 -19.60 -20.72
CA ASP A 136 23.96 -20.57 -21.79
C ASP A 136 22.51 -20.49 -22.31
N GLY A 137 21.66 -19.66 -21.70
CA GLY A 137 20.26 -19.49 -22.10
C GLY A 137 19.37 -20.69 -21.79
N ARG A 138 19.85 -21.72 -21.09
CA ARG A 138 19.00 -22.87 -20.74
C ARG A 138 17.86 -22.45 -19.83
N LEU A 139 16.68 -23.03 -20.05
CA LEU A 139 15.53 -22.78 -19.19
C LEU A 139 15.72 -23.55 -17.87
N ILE A 140 15.66 -22.85 -16.75
CA ILE A 140 15.62 -23.42 -15.40
C ILE A 140 14.20 -23.25 -14.89
N ASP A 141 13.56 -24.36 -14.56
CA ASP A 141 12.30 -24.38 -13.84
C ASP A 141 12.55 -24.59 -12.34
N PHE A 142 11.78 -23.89 -11.50
CA PHE A 142 11.92 -24.01 -10.06
C PHE A 142 10.64 -23.62 -9.32
N GLU A 143 10.44 -24.20 -8.15
CA GLU A 143 9.40 -23.78 -7.19
C GLU A 143 9.98 -22.78 -6.18
N ALA A 144 9.20 -21.76 -5.86
CA ALA A 144 9.56 -20.71 -4.90
C ALA A 144 9.30 -21.12 -3.45
N THR A 145 9.87 -22.25 -3.01
CA THR A 145 9.67 -22.77 -1.65
C THR A 145 10.10 -21.79 -0.55
N ASP A 146 9.51 -21.88 0.66
CA ASP A 146 9.88 -21.05 1.82
C ASP A 146 11.40 -20.98 2.04
N TYR A 147 12.07 -22.13 1.93
CA TYR A 147 13.51 -22.23 2.10
C TYR A 147 14.28 -21.42 1.04
N ARG A 148 13.92 -21.52 -0.25
CA ARG A 148 14.57 -20.76 -1.32
C ARG A 148 14.30 -19.27 -1.19
N LEU A 149 13.06 -18.88 -0.90
CA LEU A 149 12.69 -17.49 -0.69
C LEU A 149 13.45 -16.86 0.48
N ARG A 150 13.56 -17.57 1.61
CA ARG A 150 14.33 -17.09 2.77
C ARG A 150 15.82 -16.97 2.50
N ARG A 151 16.36 -17.82 1.61
CA ARG A 151 17.75 -17.74 1.16
C ARG A 151 17.98 -16.57 0.22
N ALA A 152 17.08 -16.34 -0.74
CA ALA A 152 17.14 -15.22 -1.66
C ALA A 152 17.13 -13.86 -0.93
N LEU A 153 16.32 -13.75 0.13
CA LEU A 153 16.17 -12.53 0.93
C LEU A 153 17.19 -12.38 2.08
N ARG A 154 18.35 -13.06 1.98
CA ARG A 154 19.46 -12.87 2.93
C ARG A 154 20.08 -11.47 2.78
N SER A 155 20.73 -10.99 3.84
CA SER A 155 21.50 -9.76 3.74
C SER A 155 22.64 -9.91 2.74
N HIS A 156 23.10 -8.79 2.17
CA HIS A 156 24.21 -8.80 1.22
C HIS A 156 25.46 -9.47 1.82
N ASP A 157 25.80 -9.15 3.07
CA ASP A 157 26.93 -9.79 3.78
C ASP A 157 26.81 -11.30 3.87
N GLN A 158 25.59 -11.82 4.09
CA GLN A 158 25.34 -13.26 4.13
C GLN A 158 25.52 -13.90 2.74
N MET A 159 25.07 -13.24 1.68
CA MET A 159 25.29 -13.70 0.30
C MET A 159 26.77 -13.67 -0.08
N VAL A 160 27.49 -12.60 0.26
CA VAL A 160 28.93 -12.48 0.00
C VAL A 160 29.69 -13.57 0.74
N LYS A 161 29.43 -13.78 2.03
CA LYS A 161 30.06 -14.86 2.82
C LYS A 161 29.78 -16.24 2.23
N MET A 162 28.55 -16.49 1.80
CA MET A 162 28.20 -17.75 1.13
C MET A 162 29.01 -17.93 -0.16
N ARG A 163 29.06 -16.90 -1.01
CA ARG A 163 29.80 -16.94 -2.28
C ARG A 163 31.30 -17.17 -2.06
N CYS A 164 31.92 -16.43 -1.14
CA CYS A 164 33.32 -16.63 -0.78
C CYS A 164 33.59 -18.04 -0.24
N GLY A 165 32.67 -18.59 0.56
CA GLY A 165 32.77 -19.97 1.05
C GLY A 165 32.73 -21.02 -0.07
N LEU A 166 31.85 -20.84 -1.07
CA LEU A 166 31.78 -21.72 -2.24
C LEU A 166 33.06 -21.63 -3.09
N ASP A 167 33.57 -20.42 -3.31
CA ASP A 167 34.80 -20.19 -4.07
C ASP A 167 36.02 -20.80 -3.37
N GLU A 168 36.07 -20.74 -2.04
CA GLU A 168 37.12 -21.37 -1.24
C GLU A 168 37.09 -22.90 -1.35
N ILE A 169 35.90 -23.52 -1.31
CA ILE A 169 35.76 -24.98 -1.51
C ILE A 169 36.25 -25.38 -2.91
N LYS A 170 35.89 -24.62 -3.95
CA LYS A 170 36.38 -24.86 -5.31
C LYS A 170 37.91 -24.70 -5.41
N ARG A 171 38.47 -23.70 -4.71
CA ARG A 171 39.92 -23.47 -4.67
C ARG A 171 40.65 -24.65 -4.02
N LEU A 172 40.17 -25.14 -2.87
CA LEU A 172 40.74 -26.29 -2.18
C LEU A 172 40.64 -27.57 -3.03
N ALA A 173 39.52 -27.78 -3.72
CA ALA A 173 39.35 -28.92 -4.64
C ALA A 173 40.41 -28.93 -5.76
N ARG A 174 40.78 -27.76 -6.29
CA ARG A 174 41.84 -27.62 -7.33
C ARG A 174 43.24 -27.87 -6.80
N GLN A 175 43.47 -27.71 -5.49
CA GLN A 175 44.77 -27.88 -4.85
C GLN A 175 45.02 -29.34 -4.41
N ASN A 176 44.27 -30.31 -4.97
CA ASN A 176 44.30 -31.71 -4.56
C ASN A 176 44.01 -31.94 -3.07
N ALA A 177 43.28 -31.03 -2.41
CA ALA A 177 42.74 -31.34 -1.11
C ALA A 177 41.73 -32.50 -1.25
N ALA A 178 41.74 -33.44 -0.30
CA ALA A 178 40.85 -34.59 -0.29
C ALA A 178 39.40 -34.16 0.01
N ILE A 179 38.73 -33.55 -0.97
CA ILE A 179 37.31 -33.21 -0.93
C ILE A 179 36.54 -34.36 -1.59
N ALA A 180 35.49 -34.82 -0.92
CA ALA A 180 34.63 -35.86 -1.49
C ALA A 180 34.03 -35.38 -2.83
N PRO A 181 34.08 -36.20 -3.91
CA PRO A 181 33.55 -35.82 -5.23
C PRO A 181 32.10 -35.34 -5.18
N LYS A 182 31.26 -35.98 -4.35
CA LYS A 182 29.86 -35.61 -4.12
C LYS A 182 29.70 -34.18 -3.58
N THR A 183 30.62 -33.70 -2.74
CA THR A 183 30.59 -32.31 -2.24
C THR A 183 30.88 -31.33 -3.37
N LEU A 184 31.80 -31.66 -4.27
CA LEU A 184 32.13 -30.81 -5.41
C LEU A 184 30.96 -30.72 -6.40
N GLU A 185 30.28 -31.84 -6.67
CA GLU A 185 29.07 -31.88 -7.50
C GLU A 185 27.96 -30.99 -6.91
N LEU A 186 27.71 -31.08 -5.60
CA LEU A 186 26.72 -30.23 -4.93
C LEU A 186 27.07 -28.74 -5.01
N VAL A 187 28.35 -28.39 -4.87
CA VAL A 187 28.81 -26.99 -5.00
C VAL A 187 28.64 -26.49 -6.42
N GLN A 188 28.93 -27.32 -7.42
CA GLN A 188 28.73 -26.97 -8.83
C GLN A 188 27.25 -26.81 -9.17
N GLN A 189 26.40 -27.73 -8.71
CA GLN A 189 24.95 -27.63 -8.88
C GLN A 189 24.41 -26.36 -8.24
N TYR A 190 24.83 -26.05 -7.01
CA TYR A 190 24.42 -24.83 -6.33
C TYR A 190 24.80 -23.58 -7.13
N ASP A 191 26.06 -23.50 -7.59
CA ASP A 191 26.59 -22.35 -8.31
C ASP A 191 25.91 -22.14 -9.67
N ASN A 192 25.58 -23.22 -10.37
CA ASN A 192 25.01 -23.20 -11.72
C ASN A 192 23.48 -23.05 -11.74
N GLU A 193 22.78 -23.25 -10.62
CA GLU A 193 21.31 -23.25 -10.60
C GLU A 193 20.78 -22.46 -9.40
N GLU A 194 21.02 -22.97 -8.18
CA GLU A 194 20.42 -22.41 -6.97
C GLU A 194 20.81 -20.96 -6.73
N PHE A 195 22.06 -20.58 -6.96
CA PHE A 195 22.49 -19.19 -6.78
C PHE A 195 21.86 -18.23 -7.80
N ILE A 196 21.60 -18.71 -9.02
CA ILE A 196 20.95 -17.93 -10.08
C ILE A 196 19.47 -17.76 -9.75
N ILE A 197 18.82 -18.80 -9.23
CA ILE A 197 17.44 -18.72 -8.73
C ILE A 197 17.37 -17.70 -7.58
N GLU A 198 18.28 -17.78 -6.60
CA GLU A 198 18.30 -16.85 -5.46
C GLU A 198 18.46 -15.40 -5.87
N THR A 199 19.41 -15.11 -6.75
CA THR A 199 19.66 -13.76 -7.25
C THR A 199 18.48 -13.24 -8.07
N THR A 200 17.89 -14.08 -8.92
CA THR A 200 16.71 -13.70 -9.71
C THR A 200 15.50 -13.42 -8.82
N LEU A 201 15.24 -14.27 -7.82
CA LEU A 201 14.18 -14.03 -6.84
C LEU A 201 14.40 -12.71 -6.11
N ARG A 202 15.63 -12.43 -5.67
CA ARG A 202 15.98 -11.18 -5.00
C ARG A 202 15.72 -9.97 -5.91
N ASP A 203 16.16 -10.02 -7.16
CA ASP A 203 15.94 -8.94 -8.14
C ASP A 203 14.45 -8.68 -8.37
N TRP A 204 13.63 -9.73 -8.38
CA TRP A 204 12.18 -9.58 -8.47
C TRP A 204 11.59 -8.84 -7.27
N PHE A 205 11.99 -9.22 -6.06
CA PHE A 205 11.56 -8.52 -4.84
C PHE A 205 12.08 -7.08 -4.79
N ASP A 206 13.32 -6.82 -5.18
CA ASP A 206 13.87 -5.47 -5.24
C ASP A 206 13.09 -4.60 -6.25
N SER A 207 12.72 -5.14 -7.41
CA SER A 207 11.86 -4.43 -8.36
C SER A 207 10.46 -4.14 -7.80
N PHE A 208 9.90 -5.06 -7.00
CA PHE A 208 8.61 -4.85 -6.34
C PHE A 208 8.69 -3.76 -5.27
N LEU A 209 9.68 -3.85 -4.38
CA LEU A 209 9.87 -2.91 -3.27
C LEU A 209 10.23 -1.51 -3.76
N GLY A 210 11.11 -1.39 -4.77
CA GLY A 210 11.42 -0.10 -5.40
C GLY A 210 10.21 0.53 -6.10
N GLY A 211 9.26 -0.27 -6.60
CA GLY A 211 7.99 0.25 -7.09
C GLY A 211 7.08 0.78 -5.98
N LEU A 212 7.12 0.20 -4.78
CA LEU A 212 6.42 0.74 -3.61
C LEU A 212 7.02 2.07 -3.15
N GLU A 213 8.35 2.20 -3.15
CA GLU A 213 9.04 3.48 -2.88
C GLU A 213 8.65 4.54 -3.90
N TYR A 214 8.53 4.17 -5.18
CA TYR A 214 8.10 5.11 -6.21
C TYR A 214 6.71 5.70 -5.94
N PHE A 215 5.77 4.90 -5.39
CA PHE A 215 4.47 5.45 -4.97
C PHE A 215 4.60 6.46 -3.83
N GLU A 216 5.56 6.29 -2.93
CA GLU A 216 5.83 7.28 -1.89
C GLU A 216 6.30 8.60 -2.49
N ILE A 217 7.19 8.57 -3.48
CA ILE A 217 7.63 9.78 -4.21
C ILE A 217 6.44 10.49 -4.90
N LEU A 218 5.50 9.75 -5.48
CA LEU A 218 4.29 10.31 -6.08
C LEU A 218 3.37 10.97 -5.03
N ILE A 219 3.33 10.43 -3.81
CA ILE A 219 2.57 11.00 -2.69
C ILE A 219 3.26 12.26 -2.16
N GLU A 220 4.58 12.21 -1.93
CA GLU A 220 5.36 13.33 -1.40
C GLU A 220 5.37 14.52 -2.36
N SER A 221 5.39 14.27 -3.66
CA SER A 221 5.28 15.31 -4.69
C SER A 221 3.86 15.90 -4.83
N GLY A 222 2.85 15.30 -4.20
CA GLY A 222 1.45 15.73 -4.28
C GLY A 222 0.79 15.42 -5.63
N LEU A 223 1.44 14.63 -6.49
CA LEU A 223 0.88 14.17 -7.76
C LEU A 223 -0.31 13.25 -7.52
N VAL A 224 -0.24 12.43 -6.46
CA VAL A 224 -1.29 11.51 -6.05
C VAL A 224 -1.46 11.58 -4.54
N LYS A 225 -2.68 11.34 -4.04
CA LYS A 225 -2.91 11.22 -2.59
C LYS A 225 -2.87 9.77 -2.13
N THR A 226 -2.52 9.57 -0.85
CA THR A 226 -2.51 8.26 -0.18
C THR A 226 -3.83 7.50 -0.36
N GLU A 227 -4.97 8.18 -0.25
CA GLU A 227 -6.29 7.57 -0.37
C GLU A 227 -6.60 7.09 -1.80
N GLU A 228 -5.96 7.70 -2.79
CA GLU A 228 -6.15 7.39 -4.21
C GLU A 228 -5.36 6.12 -4.60
N ILE A 229 -4.23 5.84 -3.93
CA ILE A 229 -3.41 4.62 -4.14
C ILE A 229 -3.86 3.47 -3.24
N LYS A 230 -4.34 3.77 -2.02
CA LYS A 230 -4.73 2.78 -0.98
C LYS A 230 -5.44 1.55 -1.53
N PRO A 231 -6.53 1.67 -2.31
CA PRO A 231 -7.36 0.53 -2.68
C PRO A 231 -6.62 -0.52 -3.51
N PHE A 232 -5.51 -0.14 -4.15
CA PHE A 232 -4.80 -1.00 -5.08
C PHE A 232 -3.68 -1.82 -4.43
N ILE A 233 -3.09 -1.33 -3.34
CA ILE A 233 -1.87 -1.92 -2.76
C ILE A 233 -2.04 -2.36 -1.31
N ILE A 234 -3.11 -1.92 -0.62
CA ILE A 234 -3.30 -2.18 0.81
C ILE A 234 -3.31 -3.67 1.16
N TYR A 235 -3.81 -4.51 0.26
CA TYR A 235 -3.79 -5.96 0.44
C TYR A 235 -2.37 -6.49 0.67
N TRP A 236 -1.42 -6.11 -0.18
CA TRP A 236 -0.03 -6.55 -0.11
C TRP A 236 0.72 -5.96 1.08
N ILE A 237 0.47 -4.69 1.38
CA ILE A 237 1.01 -4.02 2.58
C ILE A 237 0.58 -4.79 3.83
N ASN A 238 -0.71 -5.11 3.95
CA ASN A 238 -1.23 -5.85 5.10
C ASN A 238 -0.68 -7.28 5.16
N LEU A 239 -0.60 -7.96 4.02
CA LEU A 239 -0.07 -9.32 3.94
C LEU A 239 1.39 -9.40 4.43
N ILE A 240 2.23 -8.46 4.01
CA ILE A 240 3.65 -8.39 4.39
C ILE A 240 3.78 -7.92 5.85
N GLY A 241 3.10 -6.83 6.21
CA GLY A 241 3.29 -6.10 7.45
C GLY A 241 2.54 -6.66 8.67
N ASP A 242 1.44 -7.39 8.48
CA ASP A 242 0.59 -7.87 9.58
C ASP A 242 0.36 -9.38 9.50
N ARG A 243 0.83 -10.07 10.55
CA ARG A 243 0.69 -11.53 10.70
C ARG A 243 -0.75 -12.02 10.64
N ARG A 244 -1.73 -11.18 10.98
CA ARG A 244 -3.17 -11.54 10.96
C ARG A 244 -3.72 -11.72 9.55
N TYR A 245 -3.10 -11.09 8.54
CA TYR A 245 -3.49 -11.21 7.14
C TYR A 245 -2.78 -12.35 6.43
N ARG A 246 -1.81 -13.00 7.10
CA ARG A 246 -1.12 -14.18 6.59
C ARG A 246 -2.01 -15.42 6.76
N ARG A 247 -1.84 -16.40 5.88
CA ARG A 247 -2.55 -17.68 5.97
C ARG A 247 -2.18 -18.41 7.26
N LYS A 248 -3.10 -19.19 7.83
CA LYS A 248 -2.80 -20.07 8.98
C LYS A 248 -1.75 -21.09 8.54
N GLY A 249 -0.64 -21.18 9.28
CA GLY A 249 0.52 -21.97 8.87
C GLY A 249 1.44 -21.25 7.87
N GLY A 250 1.28 -19.94 7.70
CA GLY A 250 2.05 -19.12 6.76
C GLY A 250 3.56 -19.27 6.94
N SER A 251 4.24 -19.17 5.80
CA SER A 251 5.67 -19.40 5.63
C SER A 251 6.53 -18.48 6.53
N GLY A 252 7.71 -18.96 6.93
CA GLY A 252 8.70 -18.12 7.63
C GLY A 252 9.30 -17.03 6.73
N PHE A 253 9.01 -17.08 5.43
CA PHE A 253 9.43 -16.13 4.42
C PHE A 253 8.88 -14.71 4.69
N TYR A 254 7.63 -14.53 5.11
CA TYR A 254 7.11 -13.17 5.37
C TYR A 254 7.91 -12.43 6.45
N ASP A 255 8.34 -13.14 7.50
CA ASP A 255 9.20 -12.55 8.54
C ASP A 255 10.58 -12.19 7.97
N LYS A 256 11.10 -13.03 7.06
CA LYS A 256 12.36 -12.76 6.37
C LYS A 256 12.25 -11.58 5.40
N LEU A 257 11.14 -11.46 4.68
CA LEU A 257 10.83 -10.34 3.79
C LEU A 257 10.68 -9.05 4.58
N PHE A 258 9.95 -9.07 5.69
CA PHE A 258 9.84 -7.92 6.57
C PHE A 258 11.22 -7.47 7.10
N HIS A 259 12.06 -8.40 7.52
CA HIS A 259 13.45 -8.09 7.91
C HIS A 259 14.27 -7.54 6.72
N TYR A 260 14.10 -8.12 5.53
CA TYR A 260 14.81 -7.67 4.32
C TYR A 260 14.47 -6.22 3.97
N ILE A 261 13.17 -5.86 4.00
CA ILE A 261 12.68 -4.49 3.78
C ILE A 261 13.39 -3.50 4.72
N HIS A 262 13.47 -3.83 6.01
CA HIS A 262 14.15 -2.98 6.98
C HIS A 262 15.66 -2.90 6.77
N TRP A 263 16.31 -4.02 6.48
CA TRP A 263 17.76 -4.08 6.31
C TRP A 263 18.23 -3.39 5.02
N ALA A 264 17.50 -3.58 3.92
CA ALA A 264 17.85 -3.02 2.61
C ALA A 264 17.52 -1.53 2.48
N GLY A 265 16.85 -0.94 3.47
CA GLY A 265 16.57 0.50 3.49
C GLY A 265 15.27 0.91 2.81
N TYR A 266 14.42 -0.05 2.43
CA TYR A 266 13.04 0.18 1.99
C TYR A 266 12.15 0.60 3.17
N GLY A 267 12.57 1.57 3.99
CA GLY A 267 12.06 1.86 5.35
C GLY A 267 12.04 3.33 5.69
#